data_AF-A0A920THC9-F1
#
_entry.id   AF-A0A920THC9-F1
#
_cell.length_a   1.000
_cell.length_b   1.000
_cell.length_c   1.000
_cell.angle_alpha   90.00
_cell.angle_beta   90.00
_cell.angle_gamma   90.00
#
_symmetry.space_group_name_H-M   'P 1'
#
loop_
_entity.id
_entity.type
_entity.pdbx_description
1 polymer ?
#
loop_
_entity_poly.entity_id
_entity_poly.type
_entity_poly.pdbx_seq_one_letter_code
_entity_poly.pdbx_strand_id
1 'polypeptide(L)'
;MTKNIFENFSNNSPKGESFVPVQRAKYDFAVAYPDPESIPIDGLTNSILEALSREGKDLAIYPDKQGYPPLRQFVAEKLLLERQIPLESNEIILTSGSNQAI
;
A
#
# COMPACT_ATOMS: atom_id res chain seq x y z
N MET A 1 32.17 -18.72 -10.82
CA MET A 1 30.91 -19.21 -11.43
C MET A 1 29.70 -18.29 -11.21
N THR A 2 29.82 -17.13 -10.56
CA THR A 2 28.68 -16.26 -10.21
C THR A 2 28.41 -15.09 -11.18
N LYS A 3 29.36 -14.72 -12.05
CA LYS A 3 29.19 -13.63 -13.02
C LYS A 3 28.09 -13.87 -14.07
N ASN A 4 27.71 -15.12 -14.30
CA ASN A 4 26.85 -15.52 -15.43
C ASN A 4 25.35 -15.33 -15.17
N ILE A 5 24.92 -15.26 -13.90
CA ILE A 5 23.49 -15.21 -13.57
C ILE A 5 22.94 -13.80 -13.77
N PHE A 6 23.65 -12.78 -13.27
CA PHE A 6 23.25 -11.37 -13.39
C PHE A 6 23.21 -10.90 -14.85
N GLU A 7 24.20 -11.27 -15.66
CA GLU A 7 24.24 -10.91 -17.08
C GLU A 7 23.08 -11.55 -17.86
N ASN A 8 22.70 -12.79 -17.53
CA ASN A 8 21.60 -13.48 -18.19
C ASN A 8 20.22 -12.86 -17.86
N PHE A 9 20.02 -12.37 -16.63
CA PHE A 9 18.80 -11.63 -16.25
C PHE A 9 18.75 -10.25 -16.89
N SER A 10 19.87 -9.53 -16.90
CA SER A 10 19.94 -8.18 -17.47
C SER A 10 19.69 -8.19 -18.99
N ASN A 11 20.36 -9.08 -19.73
CA ASN A 11 20.29 -9.11 -21.19
C ASN A 11 18.95 -9.61 -21.75
N ASN A 12 18.15 -10.31 -20.95
CA ASN A 12 16.82 -10.80 -21.32
C ASN A 12 15.68 -10.03 -20.63
N SER A 13 15.98 -8.95 -19.91
CA SER A 13 14.91 -8.13 -19.31
C SER A 13 14.09 -7.47 -20.42
N PRO A 14 12.74 -7.57 -20.39
CA PRO A 14 11.91 -6.89 -21.35
C PRO A 14 12.22 -5.40 -21.29
N LYS A 15 12.40 -4.78 -22.48
CA LYS A 15 12.55 -3.33 -22.56
C LYS A 15 11.28 -2.74 -21.97
N GLY A 16 11.42 -1.88 -20.96
CA GLY A 16 10.27 -1.26 -20.30
C GLY A 16 9.35 -0.64 -21.33
N GLU A 17 8.10 -1.10 -21.37
CA GLU A 17 7.08 -0.47 -22.21
C GLU A 17 6.93 0.98 -21.76
N SER A 18 6.90 1.89 -22.73
CA SER A 18 6.62 3.29 -22.43
C SER A 18 5.21 3.36 -21.83
N PHE A 19 5.10 3.93 -20.63
CA PHE A 19 3.81 4.09 -19.96
C PHE A 19 2.90 4.97 -20.84
N VAL A 20 1.92 4.36 -21.51
CA VAL A 20 0.85 5.10 -22.16
C VAL A 20 -0.22 5.33 -21.09
N PRO A 21 -0.51 6.60 -20.70
CA PRO A 21 -1.58 6.85 -19.75
C PRO A 21 -2.88 6.27 -20.30
N VAL A 22 -3.55 5.44 -19.52
CA VAL A 22 -4.87 4.93 -19.89
C VAL A 22 -5.82 6.13 -19.97
N GLN A 23 -6.24 6.49 -21.18
CA GLN A 23 -7.21 7.55 -21.38
C GLN A 23 -8.57 7.05 -20.89
N ARG A 24 -9.13 7.71 -19.87
CA ARG A 24 -10.46 7.33 -19.36
C ARG A 24 -11.52 7.55 -20.43
N ALA A 25 -12.31 6.52 -20.67
CA ALA A 25 -13.50 6.64 -21.50
C ALA A 25 -14.50 7.59 -20.83
N LYS A 26 -15.32 8.27 -21.64
CA LYS A 26 -16.43 9.11 -21.14
C LYS A 26 -17.39 8.32 -20.23
N TYR A 27 -17.56 7.03 -20.55
CA TYR A 27 -18.30 6.07 -19.74
C TYR A 27 -17.34 4.91 -19.44
N ASP A 28 -16.69 4.97 -18.29
CA ASP A 28 -15.72 4.00 -17.82
C ASP A 28 -16.44 2.97 -16.93
N PHE A 29 -16.57 1.74 -17.43
CA PHE A 29 -17.18 0.61 -16.71
C PHE A 29 -16.12 -0.29 -16.05
N ALA A 30 -14.86 0.15 -15.97
CA ALA A 30 -13.85 -0.59 -15.24
C ALA A 30 -14.21 -0.68 -13.76
N VAL A 31 -14.23 -1.89 -13.23
CA VAL A 31 -14.58 -2.20 -11.84
C VAL A 31 -13.47 -1.85 -10.84
N ALA A 32 -12.29 -1.48 -11.32
CA ALA A 32 -11.11 -1.28 -10.49
C ALA A 32 -10.89 0.18 -10.04
N TYR A 33 -11.71 1.13 -10.50
CA TYR A 33 -11.57 2.52 -10.12
C TYR A 33 -12.70 2.98 -9.19
N PRO A 34 -12.39 3.46 -7.97
CA PRO A 34 -13.38 4.09 -7.13
C PRO A 34 -13.87 5.42 -7.75
N ASP A 35 -15.05 5.88 -7.33
CA ASP A 35 -15.59 7.19 -7.68
C ASP A 35 -14.64 8.30 -7.15
N PRO A 36 -14.02 9.13 -8.01
CA PRO A 36 -13.10 10.18 -7.58
C PRO A 36 -13.73 11.19 -6.61
N GLU A 37 -15.02 11.50 -6.79
CA GLU A 37 -15.73 12.48 -5.96
C GLU A 37 -16.02 11.95 -4.55
N SER A 38 -15.93 10.63 -4.35
CA SER A 38 -16.12 10.00 -3.04
C SER A 38 -14.90 10.08 -2.13
N ILE A 39 -13.74 10.51 -2.65
CA ILE A 39 -12.50 10.57 -1.88
C ILE A 39 -12.52 11.80 -0.95
N PRO A 40 -12.42 11.62 0.39
CA PRO A 40 -12.50 12.73 1.34
C PRO A 40 -11.17 13.48 1.45
N ILE A 41 -10.81 14.25 0.43
CA ILE A 41 -9.50 14.91 0.30
C ILE A 41 -9.15 15.80 1.50
N ASP A 42 -10.09 16.60 1.99
CA ASP A 42 -9.86 17.50 3.13
C ASP A 42 -9.59 16.72 4.42
N GLY A 43 -10.36 15.65 4.65
CA GLY A 43 -10.18 14.76 5.79
C GLY A 43 -8.82 14.06 5.77
N LEU A 44 -8.40 13.56 4.60
CA LEU A 44 -7.09 12.94 4.40
C LEU A 44 -5.96 13.93 4.67
N THR A 45 -6.06 15.15 4.12
CA THR A 45 -5.05 16.19 4.27
C THR A 45 -4.87 16.56 5.74
N ASN A 46 -5.97 16.79 6.47
CA ASN A 46 -5.94 17.12 7.90
C ASN A 46 -5.36 15.96 8.73
N SER A 47 -5.73 14.72 8.42
CA SER A 47 -5.22 13.53 9.13
C SER A 47 -3.71 13.36 8.97
N ILE A 48 -3.18 13.64 7.77
CA ILE A 48 -1.74 13.60 7.50
C ILE A 48 -1.01 14.68 8.30
N LEU A 49 -1.53 15.92 8.32
CA LEU A 49 -0.94 17.01 9.09
C LEU A 49 -0.87 16.69 10.59
N GLU A 50 -1.93 16.10 11.13
CA GLU A 50 -1.98 15.67 12.52
C GLU A 50 -0.95 14.57 12.81
N ALA A 51 -0.90 13.53 11.96
CA ALA A 51 0.04 12.42 12.11
C ALA A 51 1.50 12.89 12.04
N LEU A 52 1.84 13.79 11.10
CA LEU A 52 3.18 14.37 10.99
C LEU A 52 3.54 15.22 12.20
N SER A 53 2.57 15.95 12.76
CA SER A 53 2.81 16.75 13.97
C SER A 53 3.08 15.87 15.20
N ARG A 54 2.42 14.72 15.29
CA ARG A 54 2.57 13.77 16.41
C ARG A 54 3.83 12.90 16.28
N GLU A 55 4.13 12.39 15.09
CA GLU A 55 5.05 11.25 14.88
C GLU A 55 6.03 11.46 13.73
N GLY A 56 6.01 12.62 13.06
CA GLY A 56 6.75 12.85 11.82
C GLY A 56 8.28 12.71 11.95
N LYS A 57 8.84 12.87 13.15
CA LYS A 57 10.27 12.66 13.41
C LYS A 57 10.66 11.18 13.29
N ASP A 58 9.75 10.26 13.56
CA ASP A 58 10.02 8.82 13.56
C ASP A 58 10.12 8.26 12.13
N LEU A 59 9.69 9.02 11.12
CA LEU A 59 9.82 8.66 9.71
C LEU A 59 11.28 8.51 9.24
N ALA A 60 12.24 9.10 9.97
CA ALA A 60 13.66 8.95 9.68
C ALA A 60 14.23 7.59 10.13
N ILE A 61 13.45 6.80 10.87
CA ILE A 61 13.87 5.53 11.46
C ILE A 61 13.23 4.38 10.66
N TYR A 62 13.98 3.29 10.49
CA TYR A 62 13.42 2.09 9.88
C TYR A 62 12.19 1.60 10.67
N PRO A 63 11.05 1.37 10.00
CA PRO A 63 9.82 0.98 10.67
C PRO A 63 9.88 -0.49 11.14
N ASP A 64 8.90 -0.87 11.94
CA ASP A 64 8.65 -2.28 12.27
C ASP A 64 8.46 -3.11 10.99
N LYS A 65 9.09 -4.29 10.94
CA LYS A 65 9.08 -5.20 9.79
C LYS A 65 7.68 -5.68 9.38
N GLN A 66 6.71 -5.70 10.32
CA GLN A 66 5.31 -6.04 10.05
C GLN A 66 4.48 -4.81 9.67
N GLY A 67 5.08 -3.62 9.66
CA GLY A 67 4.42 -2.35 9.41
C GLY A 67 4.01 -1.63 10.69
N TYR A 68 3.58 -0.39 10.48
CA TYR A 68 3.27 0.59 11.54
C TYR A 68 2.29 0.04 12.60
N PRO A 69 2.73 -0.14 13.87
CA PRO A 69 1.94 -0.85 14.89
C PRO A 69 0.55 -0.27 15.18
N PRO A 70 0.35 1.07 15.29
CA PRO A 70 -0.98 1.62 15.51
C PRO A 70 -1.97 1.32 14.38
N LEU A 71 -1.50 1.26 13.13
CA LEU A 71 -2.35 0.85 12.00
C LEU A 71 -2.69 -0.65 12.07
N ARG A 72 -1.78 -1.52 12.52
CA ARG A 72 -2.10 -2.93 12.76
C ARG A 72 -3.18 -3.09 13.83
N GLN A 73 -3.09 -2.33 14.92
CA GLN A 73 -4.11 -2.32 15.98
C GLN A 73 -5.48 -1.87 15.43
N PHE A 74 -5.52 -0.78 14.67
CA PHE A 74 -6.74 -0.32 14.02
C PHE A 74 -7.36 -1.39 13.10
N VAL A 75 -6.54 -2.10 12.31
CA VAL A 75 -7.02 -3.18 11.44
C VAL A 75 -7.60 -4.35 12.27
N ALA A 76 -6.94 -4.73 13.38
CA ALA A 76 -7.45 -5.77 14.28
C ALA A 76 -8.86 -5.43 14.81
N GLU A 77 -9.01 -4.22 15.33
CA GLU A 77 -10.29 -3.71 15.86
C GLU A 77 -11.35 -3.66 14.77
N LYS A 78 -11.00 -3.17 13.57
CA LYS A 78 -11.91 -3.10 12.43
C LYS A 78 -12.38 -4.49 11.98
N LEU A 79 -11.49 -5.47 11.92
CA LEU A 79 -11.83 -6.85 11.53
C LEU A 79 -12.72 -7.53 12.58
N LEU A 80 -12.48 -7.27 13.87
CA LEU A 80 -13.36 -7.73 14.92
C LEU A 80 -14.76 -7.11 14.79
N LEU A 81 -14.85 -5.78 14.65
CA LEU A 81 -16.12 -5.06 14.61
C LEU A 81 -16.95 -5.40 13.36
N GLU A 82 -16.32 -5.49 12.19
CA GLU A 82 -17.04 -5.59 10.93
C GLU A 82 -17.13 -7.00 10.36
N ARG A 83 -16.27 -7.91 10.83
CA ARG A 83 -16.17 -9.28 10.32
C ARG A 83 -16.17 -10.34 11.41
N GLN A 84 -16.21 -9.95 12.69
CA GLN A 84 -16.18 -10.87 13.84
C GLN A 84 -14.98 -11.80 13.82
N ILE A 85 -13.83 -11.31 13.34
CA ILE A 85 -12.58 -12.05 13.33
C ILE A 85 -11.74 -11.56 14.52
N PRO A 86 -11.61 -12.35 15.60
CA PRO A 86 -10.79 -11.97 16.75
C PRO A 86 -9.33 -12.28 16.45
N LEU A 87 -8.52 -11.23 16.31
CA LEU A 87 -7.09 -11.33 16.05
C LEU A 87 -6.36 -10.20 16.76
N GLU A 88 -5.13 -10.48 17.16
CA GLU A 88 -4.24 -9.54 17.81
C GLU A 88 -3.39 -8.81 16.77
N SER A 89 -2.95 -7.59 17.08
CA SER A 89 -2.20 -6.77 16.11
C SER A 89 -0.87 -7.39 15.66
N ASN A 90 -0.27 -8.29 16.45
CA ASN A 90 0.94 -9.03 16.11
C ASN A 90 0.71 -10.16 15.09
N GLU A 91 -0.54 -10.55 14.86
CA GLU A 91 -0.97 -11.52 13.84
C GLU A 91 -1.18 -10.86 12.46
N ILE A 92 -0.99 -9.53 12.36
CA ILE A 92 -1.14 -8.75 11.13
C ILE A 92 0.21 -8.32 10.58
N ILE A 93 0.38 -8.46 9.26
CA ILE A 93 1.48 -7.87 8.49
C ILE A 93 0.87 -6.94 7.44
N LEU A 94 1.36 -5.70 7.38
CA LEU A 94 0.96 -4.73 6.37
C LEU A 94 1.80 -4.91 5.09
N THR A 95 1.14 -4.97 3.94
CA THR A 95 1.77 -5.10 2.62
C THR A 95 1.38 -3.92 1.72
N SER A 96 2.18 -3.63 0.69
CA SER A 96 1.87 -2.62 -0.32
C SER A 96 0.77 -3.03 -1.31
N GLY A 97 0.23 -4.25 -1.19
CA GLY A 97 -0.87 -4.76 -1.99
C GLY A 97 -0.95 -6.28 -1.94
N SER A 98 -2.07 -6.84 -2.39
CA SER A 98 -2.33 -8.29 -2.34
C SER A 98 -1.25 -9.11 -3.06
N ASN A 99 -0.71 -8.63 -4.18
CA ASN A 99 0.34 -9.32 -4.93
C ASN A 99 1.64 -9.52 -4.15
N GLN A 100 1.92 -8.69 -3.14
CA GLN A 100 3.09 -8.89 -2.28
C GLN A 100 2.84 -9.97 -1.21
N ALA A 101 1.58 -10.20 -0.87
CA ALA A 101 1.20 -11.11 0.21
C ALA A 101 1.14 -12.59 -0.23
N ILE A 102 1.12 -12.86 -1.54
CA ILE A 102 0.97 -14.20 -2.14
C ILE A 102 2.18 -14.56 -2.99
#